data_AF-A0A848NAH6-F1
#
_entry.id   AF-A0A848NAH6-F1
#
_cell.length_a   1.000
_cell.length_b   1.000
_cell.length_c   1.000
_cell.angle_alpha   90.00
_cell.angle_beta   90.00
_cell.angle_gamma   90.00
#
_symmetry.space_group_name_H-M   'P 1'
#
loop_
_entity.id
_entity.type
_entity.pdbx_description
1 polymer ?
#
loop_
_entity_poly.entity_id
_entity_poly.type
_entity_poly.pdbx_seq_one_letter_code
_entity_poly.pdbx_strand_id
1 'polypeptide(L)'
;MSEMSDFKKNYFKHLEDEATAMSKENQNIISAFINFAQSKNIALTEHEFKYTQISGITVNSKNLFLKLNEDIVPDKDGLLDYKYLNSKFKKHVFSSGYFFSDNYIIMADHLFRRAYSLNNGFQPRFIEKFWSIDPSDYDEIKIRLDVDNLKIDIQDSSLLELDTWYGATFNEDVGKISDQVVKLRPSYEFDDFDISSLFGGTYSVDIKWSSSQNIKTFQAEEFKTESINLTIDEELYFPVRYVHAEFDMNTNTFRHFDGAFHFYTEQEYYQRRDSDLNYNKKEYSQIKSRSKKLFKINGQISTETFVDLTSHFFSKNPLVYEYFTGQYPQHIKDILEKIRNKK
;
A
#
# COMPACT_ATOMS: atom_id res chain seq x y z
N MET A 1 -6.21 -24.13 14.73
CA MET A 1 -5.43 -24.46 13.52
C MET A 1 -6.13 -25.59 12.80
N SER A 2 -6.86 -25.35 11.71
CA SER A 2 -7.43 -26.45 10.92
C SER A 2 -6.29 -27.21 10.24
N GLU A 3 -6.37 -28.53 10.17
CA GLU A 3 -5.40 -29.34 9.42
C GLU A 3 -5.27 -28.80 7.99
N MET A 4 -4.04 -28.56 7.59
CA MET A 4 -3.75 -28.06 6.25
C MET A 4 -4.05 -29.18 5.26
N SER A 5 -4.93 -28.94 4.28
CA SER A 5 -5.29 -29.95 3.30
C SER A 5 -4.04 -30.46 2.55
N ASP A 6 -4.06 -31.72 2.14
CA ASP A 6 -2.92 -32.32 1.44
C ASP A 6 -2.57 -31.59 0.14
N PHE A 7 -3.57 -30.99 -0.52
CA PHE A 7 -3.36 -30.10 -1.66
C PHE A 7 -2.47 -28.89 -1.28
N LYS A 8 -2.77 -28.22 -0.17
CA LYS A 8 -2.02 -27.05 0.28
C LYS A 8 -0.60 -27.42 0.72
N LYS A 9 -0.42 -28.57 1.37
CA LYS A 9 0.92 -29.11 1.71
C LYS A 9 1.75 -29.38 0.46
N ASN A 10 1.17 -30.08 -0.52
CA ASN A 10 1.85 -30.39 -1.77
C ASN A 10 2.21 -29.12 -2.56
N TYR A 11 1.34 -28.12 -2.55
CA TYR A 11 1.60 -26.82 -3.17
C TYR A 11 2.81 -26.11 -2.54
N PHE A 12 2.89 -26.03 -1.20
CA PHE A 12 4.04 -25.41 -0.55
C PHE A 12 5.34 -26.17 -0.79
N LYS A 13 5.30 -27.50 -0.74
CA LYS A 13 6.47 -28.33 -1.07
C LYS A 13 6.95 -28.07 -2.49
N HIS A 14 6.03 -27.97 -3.45
CA HIS A 14 6.38 -27.64 -4.83
C HIS A 14 7.07 -26.27 -4.94
N LEU A 15 6.58 -25.25 -4.23
CA LEU A 15 7.22 -23.92 -4.19
C LEU A 15 8.62 -23.96 -3.57
N GLU A 16 8.84 -24.77 -2.53
CA GLU A 16 10.17 -24.95 -1.92
C GLU A 16 11.14 -25.67 -2.86
N ASP A 17 10.68 -26.73 -3.53
CA ASP A 17 11.45 -27.47 -4.52
C ASP A 17 11.84 -26.56 -5.71
N GLU A 18 10.90 -25.75 -6.21
CA GLU A 18 11.15 -24.76 -7.26
C GLU A 18 12.15 -23.69 -6.81
N ALA A 19 11.97 -23.11 -5.62
CA ALA A 19 12.89 -22.10 -5.08
C ALA A 19 14.32 -22.64 -4.95
N THR A 20 14.47 -23.91 -4.58
CA THR A 20 15.76 -24.58 -4.51
C THR A 20 16.37 -24.78 -5.90
N ALA A 21 15.56 -25.17 -6.89
CA ALA A 21 16.03 -25.34 -8.27
C ALA A 21 16.46 -24.00 -8.89
N MET A 22 15.62 -22.96 -8.76
CA MET A 22 15.88 -21.63 -9.33
C MET A 22 17.08 -20.95 -8.69
N SER A 23 17.28 -21.11 -7.37
CA SER A 23 18.48 -20.61 -6.69
C SER A 23 19.76 -21.24 -7.26
N LYS A 24 19.75 -22.56 -7.51
CA LYS A 24 20.89 -23.27 -8.11
C LYS A 24 21.17 -22.84 -9.54
N GLU A 25 20.13 -22.69 -10.35
CA GLU A 25 20.26 -22.25 -11.75
C GLU A 25 20.87 -20.84 -11.86
N ASN A 26 20.58 -19.98 -10.89
CA ASN A 26 21.01 -18.59 -10.88
C ASN A 26 22.16 -18.29 -9.91
N GLN A 27 22.90 -19.31 -9.50
CA GLN A 27 24.03 -19.18 -8.56
C GLN A 27 25.09 -18.16 -9.04
N ASN A 28 25.27 -18.04 -10.35
CA ASN A 28 26.18 -17.06 -10.95
C ASN A 28 25.73 -15.62 -10.67
N ILE A 29 24.42 -15.34 -10.74
CA ILE A 29 23.85 -14.01 -10.45
C ILE A 29 24.02 -13.69 -8.96
N ILE A 30 23.73 -14.66 -8.08
CA ILE A 30 23.91 -14.52 -6.63
C ILE A 30 25.37 -14.22 -6.30
N SER A 31 26.30 -15.02 -6.83
CA SER A 31 27.74 -14.84 -6.60
C SER A 31 28.27 -13.50 -7.14
N ALA A 32 27.80 -13.08 -8.32
CA ALA A 32 28.13 -11.79 -8.89
C ALA A 32 27.65 -10.63 -7.99
N PHE A 33 26.43 -10.72 -7.46
CA PHE A 33 25.90 -9.71 -6.55
C PHE A 33 26.64 -9.67 -5.20
N ILE A 34 27.02 -10.83 -4.64
CA ILE A 34 27.84 -10.89 -3.42
C ILE A 34 29.18 -10.17 -3.65
N ASN A 35 29.86 -10.44 -4.77
CA ASN A 35 31.12 -9.77 -5.11
C ASN A 35 30.94 -8.26 -5.29
N PHE A 36 29.85 -7.84 -5.93
CA PHE A 36 29.49 -6.42 -6.06
C PHE A 36 29.27 -5.77 -4.69
N ALA A 37 28.49 -6.39 -3.80
CA ALA A 37 28.27 -5.90 -2.44
C ALA A 37 29.56 -5.84 -1.63
N GLN A 38 30.44 -6.84 -1.75
CA GLN A 38 31.75 -6.86 -1.11
C GLN A 38 32.65 -5.72 -1.59
N SER A 39 32.59 -5.34 -2.87
CA SER A 39 33.30 -4.16 -3.40
C SER A 39 32.85 -2.84 -2.76
N LYS A 40 31.67 -2.84 -2.13
CA LYS A 40 31.09 -1.74 -1.34
C LYS A 40 31.23 -1.95 0.17
N ASN A 41 32.05 -2.91 0.60
CA ASN A 41 32.23 -3.29 2.01
C ASN A 41 30.95 -3.82 2.68
N ILE A 42 30.04 -4.42 1.93
CA ILE A 42 28.83 -5.04 2.46
C ILE A 42 29.00 -6.56 2.39
N ALA A 43 29.01 -7.21 3.56
CA ALA A 43 29.07 -8.65 3.65
C ALA A 43 27.67 -9.26 3.46
N LEU A 44 27.55 -10.19 2.52
CA LEU A 44 26.36 -10.99 2.25
C LEU A 44 26.77 -12.45 2.08
N THR A 45 25.87 -13.35 2.42
CA THR A 45 26.00 -14.80 2.24
C THR A 45 24.81 -15.31 1.43
N GLU A 46 24.84 -16.57 1.02
CA GLU A 46 23.72 -17.17 0.27
C GLU A 46 22.41 -17.21 1.06
N HIS A 47 22.47 -17.14 2.39
CA HIS A 47 21.28 -17.19 3.26
C HIS A 47 20.39 -15.94 3.15
N GLU A 48 20.94 -14.81 2.70
CA GLU A 48 20.16 -13.60 2.46
C GLU A 48 19.35 -13.66 1.15
N PHE A 49 19.58 -14.66 0.29
CA PHE A 49 18.95 -14.76 -1.02
C PHE A 49 17.75 -15.69 -1.00
N LYS A 50 16.69 -15.30 -1.70
CA LYS A 50 15.46 -16.09 -1.84
C LYS A 50 14.91 -15.96 -3.25
N TYR A 51 14.31 -17.04 -3.74
CA TYR A 51 13.51 -17.01 -4.95
C TYR A 51 12.01 -17.00 -4.60
N THR A 52 11.25 -16.20 -5.34
CA THR A 52 9.79 -16.29 -5.41
C THR A 52 9.35 -16.17 -6.86
N GLN A 53 8.28 -16.85 -7.24
CA GLN A 53 7.73 -16.76 -8.60
C GLN A 53 7.39 -15.32 -9.02
N ILE A 54 6.99 -14.48 -8.06
CA ILE A 54 6.55 -13.10 -8.33
C ILE A 54 7.72 -12.11 -8.35
N SER A 55 8.63 -12.19 -7.38
CA SER A 55 9.71 -11.19 -7.24
C SER A 55 11.03 -11.65 -7.87
N GLY A 56 11.11 -12.87 -8.40
CA GLY A 56 12.35 -13.45 -8.91
C GLY A 56 13.33 -13.72 -7.76
N ILE A 57 14.60 -13.40 -7.98
CA ILE A 57 15.66 -13.59 -7.00
C ILE A 57 15.86 -12.30 -6.25
N THR A 58 15.59 -12.36 -4.96
CA THR A 58 15.72 -11.22 -4.06
C THR A 58 16.79 -11.48 -3.02
N VAL A 59 17.43 -10.41 -2.57
CA VAL A 59 18.36 -10.39 -1.45
C VAL A 59 17.79 -9.51 -0.35
N ASN A 60 17.72 -10.05 0.87
CA ASN A 60 17.20 -9.36 2.03
C ASN A 60 18.31 -9.08 3.04
N SER A 61 18.58 -7.81 3.30
CA SER A 61 19.52 -7.38 4.35
C SER A 61 19.19 -5.97 4.82
N LYS A 62 19.30 -5.72 6.12
CA LYS A 62 18.90 -4.44 6.73
C LYS A 62 19.60 -3.24 6.08
N ASN A 63 18.80 -2.29 5.60
CA ASN A 63 19.16 -1.06 4.91
C ASN A 63 20.08 -1.28 3.69
N LEU A 64 19.99 -2.44 3.03
CA LEU A 64 20.89 -2.77 1.91
C LEU A 64 20.88 -1.71 0.80
N PHE A 65 19.70 -1.22 0.43
CA PHE A 65 19.58 -0.17 -0.59
C PHE A 65 20.31 1.11 -0.20
N LEU A 66 20.18 1.54 1.05
CA LEU A 66 20.79 2.77 1.55
C LEU A 66 22.31 2.60 1.72
N LYS A 67 22.78 1.42 2.14
CA LYS A 67 24.21 1.09 2.19
C LYS A 67 24.86 1.11 0.80
N LEU A 68 24.13 0.69 -0.24
CA LEU A 68 24.59 0.74 -1.62
C LEU A 68 24.51 2.16 -2.24
N ASN A 69 23.75 3.07 -1.61
CA ASN A 69 23.50 4.43 -2.10
C ASN A 69 23.57 5.43 -0.93
N GLU A 70 24.76 5.66 -0.39
CA GLU A 70 24.96 6.52 0.79
C GLU A 70 24.52 7.98 0.58
N ASP A 71 24.41 8.43 -0.67
CA ASP A 71 23.88 9.74 -1.06
C ASP A 71 22.35 9.84 -0.95
N ILE A 72 21.64 8.71 -0.86
CA ILE A 72 20.19 8.68 -0.69
C ILE A 72 19.86 8.68 0.81
N VAL A 73 19.28 9.78 1.27
CA VAL A 73 18.89 9.93 2.68
C VAL A 73 17.37 9.99 2.79
N PRO A 74 16.72 9.03 3.49
CA PRO A 74 15.30 9.13 3.77
C PRO A 74 14.99 10.27 4.73
N ASP A 75 13.79 10.83 4.60
CA ASP A 75 13.31 11.81 5.56
C ASP A 75 12.92 11.16 6.90
N LYS A 76 12.48 11.97 7.86
CA LYS A 76 12.05 11.52 9.19
C LYS A 76 10.94 10.46 9.16
N ASP A 77 10.12 10.45 8.11
CA ASP A 77 9.01 9.52 7.92
C ASP A 77 9.45 8.30 7.09
N GLY A 78 10.75 8.17 6.80
CA GLY A 78 11.36 7.10 6.00
C GLY A 78 11.02 7.15 4.51
N LEU A 79 10.59 8.30 3.99
CA LEU A 79 10.27 8.48 2.58
C LEU A 79 11.50 8.97 1.80
N LEU A 80 11.57 8.58 0.53
CA LEU A 80 12.62 8.98 -0.40
C LEU A 80 12.08 9.99 -1.43
N ASP A 81 12.93 10.93 -1.84
CA ASP A 81 12.60 11.93 -2.84
C ASP A 81 12.38 11.29 -4.21
N TYR A 82 11.15 11.34 -4.72
CA TYR A 82 10.78 10.68 -5.96
C TYR A 82 11.46 11.34 -7.16
N LYS A 83 11.65 12.66 -7.15
CA LYS A 83 12.34 13.39 -8.22
C LYS A 83 13.80 12.96 -8.34
N TYR A 84 14.49 12.83 -7.20
CA TYR A 84 15.87 12.36 -7.15
C TYR A 84 15.99 10.91 -7.63
N LEU A 85 15.08 10.03 -7.18
CA LEU A 85 15.04 8.64 -7.64
C LEU A 85 14.85 8.53 -9.16
N ASN A 86 13.97 9.34 -9.76
CA ASN A 86 13.77 9.40 -11.21
C ASN A 86 15.01 9.90 -11.97
N SER A 87 15.83 10.76 -11.35
CA SER A 87 17.07 11.24 -11.97
C SER A 87 18.21 10.21 -11.91
N LYS A 88 18.17 9.30 -10.93
CA LYS A 88 19.25 8.35 -10.64
C LYS A 88 19.02 6.95 -11.22
N PHE A 89 17.76 6.51 -11.28
CA PHE A 89 17.41 5.15 -11.68
C PHE A 89 16.51 5.13 -12.90
N LYS A 90 16.55 4.03 -13.64
CA LYS A 90 15.69 3.83 -14.82
C LYS A 90 14.31 3.32 -14.38
N LYS A 91 13.26 3.81 -15.05
CA LYS A 91 11.91 3.24 -15.00
C LYS A 91 11.61 2.54 -16.32
N HIS A 92 10.98 1.38 -16.26
CA HIS A 92 10.52 0.64 -17.44
C HIS A 92 9.00 0.75 -17.55
N VAL A 93 8.48 0.83 -18.78
CA VAL A 93 7.06 1.13 -19.06
C VAL A 93 6.10 0.15 -18.38
N PHE A 94 6.46 -1.13 -18.30
CA PHE A 94 5.61 -2.19 -17.74
C PHE A 94 6.09 -2.69 -16.37
N SER A 95 6.83 -1.85 -15.64
CA SER A 95 7.44 -2.19 -14.35
C SER A 95 7.19 -1.08 -13.33
N SER A 96 5.93 -0.69 -13.17
CA SER A 96 5.54 0.29 -12.15
C SER A 96 5.89 -0.20 -10.74
N GLY A 97 6.46 0.70 -9.93
CA GLY A 97 6.95 0.35 -8.60
C GLY A 97 8.37 -0.21 -8.58
N TYR A 98 9.07 -0.26 -9.71
CA TYR A 98 10.44 -0.75 -9.82
C TYR A 98 11.38 0.32 -10.37
N PHE A 99 12.48 0.57 -9.67
CA PHE A 99 13.60 1.39 -10.14
C PHE A 99 14.80 0.49 -10.43
N PHE A 100 15.34 0.62 -11.63
CA PHE A 100 16.40 -0.25 -12.16
C PHE A 100 17.76 0.43 -12.03
N SER A 101 18.71 -0.32 -11.47
CA SER A 101 20.14 -0.06 -11.45
C SER A 101 20.86 -1.13 -12.27
N ASP A 102 22.17 -0.96 -12.48
CA ASP A 102 22.97 -1.90 -13.28
C ASP A 102 23.17 -3.26 -12.59
N ASN A 103 23.02 -3.34 -11.26
CA ASN A 103 23.28 -4.55 -10.48
C ASN A 103 22.06 -5.06 -9.70
N TYR A 104 20.99 -4.28 -9.61
CA TYR A 104 19.80 -4.62 -8.83
C TYR A 104 18.61 -3.75 -9.24
N ILE A 105 17.43 -4.14 -8.74
CA ILE A 105 16.19 -3.42 -8.87
C ILE A 105 15.65 -3.18 -7.46
N ILE A 106 15.34 -1.92 -7.14
CA ILE A 106 14.68 -1.54 -5.89
C ILE A 106 13.18 -1.41 -6.15
N MET A 107 12.38 -1.91 -5.21
CA MET A 107 10.93 -2.00 -5.31
C MET A 107 10.25 -1.00 -4.37
N ALA A 108 9.07 -0.53 -4.73
CA ALA A 108 8.17 0.14 -3.79
C ALA A 108 7.86 -0.77 -2.59
N ASP A 109 7.61 -0.16 -1.44
CA ASP A 109 7.40 -0.88 -0.17
C ASP A 109 6.33 -1.99 -0.27
N HIS A 110 6.54 -3.11 0.42
CA HIS A 110 5.64 -4.26 0.39
C HIS A 110 4.21 -3.94 0.83
N LEU A 111 3.97 -2.86 1.58
CA LEU A 111 2.63 -2.43 1.97
C LEU A 111 1.78 -1.95 0.78
N PHE A 112 2.39 -1.68 -0.38
CA PHE A 112 1.67 -1.47 -1.62
C PHE A 112 1.23 -2.77 -2.31
N ARG A 113 1.69 -3.94 -1.84
CA ARG A 113 1.38 -5.25 -2.44
C ARG A 113 0.08 -5.83 -1.92
N ARG A 114 -0.50 -6.76 -2.67
CA ARG A 114 -1.74 -7.45 -2.26
C ARG A 114 -1.52 -8.19 -0.96
N ALA A 115 -2.49 -8.04 -0.04
CA ALA A 115 -2.38 -8.57 1.33
C ALA A 115 -1.08 -8.15 2.05
N TYR A 116 -0.43 -7.07 1.57
CA TYR A 116 0.79 -6.50 2.13
C TYR A 116 1.98 -7.49 2.16
N SER A 117 1.92 -8.54 1.34
CA SER A 117 2.90 -9.64 1.34
C SER A 117 4.02 -9.38 0.34
N LEU A 118 5.25 -9.68 0.75
CA LEU A 118 6.44 -9.69 -0.12
C LEU A 118 6.34 -10.68 -1.28
N ASN A 119 5.47 -11.69 -1.17
CA ASN A 119 5.31 -12.73 -2.19
C ASN A 119 4.27 -12.37 -3.26
N ASN A 120 3.58 -11.23 -3.12
CA ASN A 120 2.54 -10.80 -4.04
C ASN A 120 2.98 -9.60 -4.89
N GLY A 121 2.25 -9.34 -5.98
CA GLY A 121 2.40 -8.15 -6.79
C GLY A 121 1.74 -6.92 -6.16
N PHE A 122 1.99 -5.76 -6.77
CA PHE A 122 1.43 -4.48 -6.33
C PHE A 122 -0.09 -4.43 -6.48
N GLN A 123 -0.76 -3.71 -5.58
CA GLN A 123 -2.19 -3.51 -5.65
C GLN A 123 -2.57 -2.62 -6.82
N PRO A 124 -3.69 -2.94 -7.50
CA PRO A 124 -3.70 -3.10 -8.94
C PRO A 124 -3.30 -1.87 -9.74
N ARG A 125 -3.55 -0.65 -9.23
CA ARG A 125 -3.26 0.58 -9.98
C ARG A 125 -2.76 1.77 -9.17
N PHE A 126 -2.71 1.71 -7.83
CA PHE A 126 -2.19 2.86 -7.06
C PHE A 126 -0.75 3.16 -7.46
N ILE A 127 0.09 2.12 -7.42
CA ILE A 127 1.50 2.26 -7.80
C ILE A 127 1.63 2.66 -9.26
N GLU A 128 0.88 2.05 -10.19
CA GLU A 128 0.86 2.44 -11.61
C GLU A 128 0.62 3.95 -11.78
N LYS A 129 -0.45 4.46 -11.18
CA LYS A 129 -0.86 5.87 -11.25
C LYS A 129 0.13 6.81 -10.58
N PHE A 130 0.64 6.43 -9.41
CA PHE A 130 1.70 7.20 -8.75
C PHE A 130 2.97 7.23 -9.62
N TRP A 131 3.31 6.11 -10.27
CA TRP A 131 4.54 5.98 -11.07
C TRP A 131 4.53 6.80 -12.36
N SER A 132 3.33 7.11 -12.87
CA SER A 132 3.12 7.92 -14.06
C SER A 132 3.11 9.43 -13.78
N ILE A 133 3.12 9.84 -12.51
CA ILE A 133 3.20 11.26 -12.15
C ILE A 133 4.56 11.82 -12.58
N ASP A 134 4.53 12.98 -13.24
CA ASP A 134 5.73 13.76 -13.44
C ASP A 134 6.10 14.45 -12.12
N PRO A 135 7.28 14.15 -11.52
CA PRO A 135 7.67 14.77 -10.27
C PRO A 135 7.91 16.28 -10.37
N SER A 136 7.95 16.87 -11.57
CA SER A 136 8.07 18.31 -11.78
C SER A 136 6.75 19.08 -11.67
N ASP A 137 5.62 18.38 -11.69
CA ASP A 137 4.28 18.98 -11.54
C ASP A 137 3.97 19.40 -10.10
N TYR A 138 4.80 18.98 -9.14
CA TYR A 138 4.56 19.14 -7.70
C TYR A 138 5.79 19.72 -6.99
N ASP A 139 5.56 20.42 -5.88
CA ASP A 139 6.63 21.02 -5.08
C ASP A 139 7.48 19.94 -4.39
N GLU A 140 6.84 18.88 -3.91
CA GLU A 140 7.49 17.74 -3.29
C GLU A 140 6.68 16.47 -3.57
N ILE A 141 7.34 15.43 -4.06
CA ILE A 141 6.77 14.09 -4.19
C ILE A 141 7.74 13.07 -3.62
N LYS A 142 7.25 12.24 -2.72
CA LYS A 142 8.03 11.26 -2.00
C LYS A 142 7.32 9.92 -1.94
N ILE A 143 8.11 8.85 -1.94
CA ILE A 143 7.62 7.47 -1.88
C ILE A 143 8.52 6.63 -0.99
N ARG A 144 7.93 5.62 -0.35
CA ARG A 144 8.67 4.60 0.37
C ARG A 144 9.06 3.45 -0.55
N LEU A 145 10.33 3.07 -0.47
CA LEU A 145 10.86 1.87 -1.10
C LEU A 145 11.16 0.79 -0.05
N ASP A 146 11.23 -0.46 -0.48
CA ASP A 146 11.64 -1.60 0.35
C ASP A 146 13.17 -1.63 0.49
N VAL A 147 13.71 -0.78 1.37
CA VAL A 147 15.15 -0.54 1.48
C VAL A 147 15.96 -1.75 1.96
N ASP A 148 15.28 -2.79 2.44
CA ASP A 148 15.90 -4.04 2.92
C ASP A 148 15.93 -5.13 1.84
N ASN A 149 15.09 -5.03 0.81
CA ASN A 149 14.88 -6.09 -0.17
C ASN A 149 15.12 -5.62 -1.61
N LEU A 150 16.12 -6.20 -2.26
CA LEU A 150 16.47 -5.89 -3.65
C LEU A 150 16.25 -7.12 -4.54
N LYS A 151 15.76 -6.90 -5.76
CA LYS A 151 15.75 -7.93 -6.81
C LYS A 151 17.07 -7.87 -7.58
N ILE A 152 17.69 -9.01 -7.88
CA ILE A 152 19.04 -9.07 -8.51
C ILE A 152 19.05 -9.74 -9.87
N ASP A 153 18.02 -10.51 -10.21
CA ASP A 153 17.81 -11.00 -11.56
C ASP A 153 17.29 -9.84 -12.41
N ILE A 154 18.19 -9.09 -13.05
CA ILE A 154 17.86 -7.86 -13.81
C ILE A 154 17.14 -8.17 -15.14
N GLN A 155 16.58 -9.38 -15.28
CA GLN A 155 15.76 -9.73 -16.44
C GLN A 155 14.46 -8.91 -16.42
N ASP A 156 14.08 -8.43 -17.60
CA ASP A 156 12.90 -7.59 -17.84
C ASP A 156 11.56 -8.37 -17.75
N SER A 157 11.56 -9.59 -17.21
CA SER A 157 10.32 -10.30 -16.91
C SER A 157 9.61 -9.58 -15.76
N SER A 158 8.58 -8.82 -16.10
CA SER A 158 7.68 -8.19 -15.12
C SER A 158 6.37 -8.96 -15.01
N LEU A 159 5.81 -8.97 -13.80
CA LEU A 159 4.45 -9.44 -13.58
C LEU A 159 3.49 -8.38 -14.14
N LEU A 160 2.68 -8.77 -15.12
CA LEU A 160 1.57 -7.95 -15.59
C LEU A 160 0.29 -8.34 -14.86
N GLU A 161 -0.17 -7.50 -13.94
CA GLU A 161 -1.49 -7.66 -13.32
C GLU A 161 -2.55 -6.91 -14.14
N LEU A 162 -3.53 -7.64 -14.67
CA LEU A 162 -4.66 -7.07 -15.45
C LEU A 162 -5.93 -6.88 -14.60
N ASP A 163 -5.79 -6.91 -13.27
CA ASP A 163 -6.89 -6.67 -12.35
C ASP A 163 -7.25 -5.17 -12.37
N THR A 164 -8.51 -4.85 -12.65
CA THR A 164 -8.97 -3.47 -12.76
C THR A 164 -9.89 -3.12 -11.61
N TRP A 165 -9.58 -2.02 -10.96
CA TRP A 165 -10.47 -1.29 -10.07
C TRP A 165 -10.81 0.03 -10.74
N TYR A 166 -12.07 0.46 -10.68
CA TYR A 166 -12.46 1.79 -11.14
C TYR A 166 -12.57 2.71 -9.93
N GLY A 167 -11.87 3.83 -9.98
CA GLY A 167 -12.02 4.88 -8.98
C GLY A 167 -13.40 5.53 -9.06
N ALA A 168 -13.80 6.21 -7.99
CA ALA A 168 -15.01 7.01 -8.02
C ALA A 168 -14.79 8.29 -8.85
N THR A 169 -15.82 8.73 -9.55
CA THR A 169 -15.90 10.12 -9.98
C THR A 169 -16.36 10.97 -8.80
N PHE A 170 -15.71 12.09 -8.54
CA PHE A 170 -16.12 13.03 -7.51
C PHE A 170 -16.07 14.44 -8.05
N ASN A 171 -17.24 15.05 -8.18
CA ASN A 171 -17.42 16.38 -8.76
C ASN A 171 -17.94 17.40 -7.74
N GLU A 172 -17.88 17.08 -6.44
CA GLU A 172 -18.31 18.03 -5.43
C GLU A 172 -17.28 19.16 -5.27
N ASP A 173 -17.81 20.34 -4.98
CA ASP A 173 -17.02 21.47 -4.52
C ASP A 173 -16.50 21.16 -3.12
N VAL A 174 -15.23 20.78 -3.01
CA VAL A 174 -14.59 20.38 -1.75
C VAL A 174 -14.80 21.45 -0.68
N GLY A 175 -14.81 22.74 -1.03
CA GLY A 175 -15.06 23.84 -0.09
C GLY A 175 -16.43 23.74 0.60
N LYS A 176 -17.44 23.15 -0.05
CA LYS A 176 -18.83 23.05 0.43
C LYS A 176 -19.17 21.78 1.21
N ILE A 177 -18.31 20.77 1.20
CA ILE A 177 -18.53 19.53 1.98
C ILE A 177 -18.76 19.87 3.47
N SER A 178 -19.70 19.26 4.16
CA SER A 178 -19.88 19.55 5.60
C SER A 178 -18.71 19.02 6.43
N ASP A 179 -18.37 19.73 7.51
CA ASP A 179 -17.51 19.19 8.56
C ASP A 179 -18.27 18.09 9.28
N GLN A 180 -17.85 16.84 9.10
CA GLN A 180 -18.54 15.68 9.63
C GLN A 180 -17.61 14.47 9.73
N VAL A 181 -18.04 13.49 10.52
CA VAL A 181 -17.46 12.15 10.53
C VAL A 181 -18.49 11.18 9.96
N VAL A 182 -18.06 10.39 8.99
CA VAL A 182 -18.87 9.37 8.30
C VAL A 182 -18.18 8.04 8.47
N LYS A 183 -18.90 7.05 8.99
CA LYS A 183 -18.42 5.69 9.12
C LYS A 183 -19.28 4.75 8.30
N LEU A 184 -18.70 4.23 7.22
CA LEU A 184 -19.36 3.30 6.31
C LEU A 184 -18.96 1.87 6.67
N ARG A 185 -19.92 0.95 6.54
CA ARG A 185 -19.74 -0.49 6.69
C ARG A 185 -20.43 -1.21 5.53
N PRO A 186 -19.97 -2.40 5.12
CA PRO A 186 -20.74 -3.25 4.23
C PRO A 186 -22.14 -3.50 4.81
N SER A 187 -23.14 -3.71 3.94
CA SER A 187 -24.48 -4.09 4.38
C SER A 187 -24.43 -5.32 5.30
N TYR A 188 -25.26 -5.33 6.34
CA TYR A 188 -25.40 -6.47 7.27
C TYR A 188 -25.87 -7.76 6.58
N GLU A 189 -26.32 -7.66 5.33
CA GLU A 189 -26.77 -8.78 4.52
C GLU A 189 -25.64 -9.62 3.95
N PHE A 190 -24.43 -9.06 3.87
CA PHE A 190 -23.23 -9.75 3.45
C PHE A 190 -22.66 -10.58 4.61
N ASP A 191 -22.27 -11.82 4.32
CA ASP A 191 -21.53 -12.64 5.26
C ASP A 191 -20.02 -12.40 5.18
N ASP A 192 -19.23 -13.11 6.01
CA ASP A 192 -17.77 -12.97 6.05
C ASP A 192 -17.11 -13.33 4.71
N PHE A 193 -17.70 -14.26 3.94
CA PHE A 193 -17.19 -14.64 2.63
C PHE A 193 -17.44 -13.53 1.61
N ASP A 194 -18.62 -12.92 1.62
CA ASP A 194 -18.96 -11.77 0.80
C ASP A 194 -18.04 -10.57 1.13
N ILE A 195 -17.82 -10.27 2.41
CA ILE A 195 -16.92 -9.18 2.85
C ILE A 195 -15.48 -9.45 2.38
N SER A 196 -14.98 -10.67 2.57
CA SER A 196 -13.65 -11.05 2.12
C SER A 196 -13.48 -10.91 0.60
N SER A 197 -14.46 -11.41 -0.16
CA SER A 197 -14.37 -11.49 -1.63
C SER A 197 -14.71 -10.18 -2.35
N LEU A 198 -15.73 -9.44 -1.91
CA LEU A 198 -16.25 -8.24 -2.58
C LEU A 198 -15.68 -6.94 -2.01
N PHE A 199 -15.29 -6.93 -0.73
CA PHE A 199 -14.76 -5.75 -0.04
C PHE A 199 -13.28 -5.89 0.32
N GLY A 200 -12.60 -6.94 -0.16
CA GLY A 200 -11.19 -7.18 0.14
C GLY A 200 -10.91 -7.23 1.64
N GLY A 201 -11.85 -7.80 2.40
CA GLY A 201 -11.80 -7.88 3.86
C GLY A 201 -11.97 -6.53 4.56
N THR A 202 -12.53 -5.50 3.92
CA THR A 202 -12.83 -4.23 4.60
C THR A 202 -14.01 -4.39 5.55
N TYR A 203 -13.76 -4.11 6.83
CA TYR A 203 -14.77 -4.04 7.86
C TYR A 203 -15.49 -2.69 7.87
N SER A 204 -14.73 -1.58 7.79
CA SER A 204 -15.30 -0.24 7.74
C SER A 204 -14.34 0.78 7.13
N VAL A 205 -14.91 1.89 6.66
CA VAL A 205 -14.17 3.10 6.30
C VAL A 205 -14.68 4.25 7.17
N ASP A 206 -13.78 4.90 7.90
CA ASP A 206 -14.08 6.06 8.73
C ASP A 206 -13.47 7.29 8.05
N ILE A 207 -14.30 8.27 7.72
CA ILE A 207 -13.91 9.47 6.97
C ILE A 207 -14.29 10.70 7.78
N LYS A 208 -13.41 11.69 7.77
CA LYS A 208 -13.62 12.95 8.45
C LYS A 208 -13.23 14.11 7.57
N TRP A 209 -14.13 15.09 7.54
CA TRP A 209 -13.83 16.44 7.13
C TRP A 209 -13.84 17.35 8.35
N SER A 210 -12.84 18.22 8.42
CA SER A 210 -12.83 19.30 9.40
C SER A 210 -12.18 20.53 8.80
N SER A 211 -12.72 21.70 9.12
CA SER A 211 -12.23 22.97 8.62
C SER A 211 -11.57 23.76 9.75
N SER A 212 -10.43 24.37 9.45
CA SER A 212 -9.74 25.31 10.34
C SER A 212 -9.23 26.47 9.51
N GLN A 213 -9.75 27.67 9.77
CA GLN A 213 -9.50 28.85 8.95
C GLN A 213 -9.83 28.58 7.47
N ASN A 214 -8.86 28.76 6.56
CA ASN A 214 -9.02 28.54 5.12
C ASN A 214 -8.60 27.13 4.67
N ILE A 215 -8.25 26.24 5.60
CA ILE A 215 -7.82 24.89 5.30
C ILE A 215 -8.91 23.91 5.69
N LYS A 216 -9.27 23.06 4.75
CA LYS A 216 -10.17 21.96 4.96
C LYS A 216 -9.40 20.65 4.91
N THR A 217 -9.47 19.88 5.98
CA THR A 217 -8.70 18.65 6.16
C THR A 217 -9.59 17.45 5.94
N PHE A 218 -9.12 16.54 5.10
CA PHE A 218 -9.66 15.20 4.89
C PHE A 218 -8.81 14.18 5.64
N GLN A 219 -9.47 13.26 6.35
CA GLN A 219 -8.83 12.08 6.92
C GLN A 219 -9.69 10.86 6.62
N ALA A 220 -9.06 9.74 6.26
CA ALA A 220 -9.77 8.47 6.07
C ALA A 220 -8.97 7.30 6.63
N GLU A 221 -9.66 6.38 7.32
CA GLU A 221 -9.12 5.12 7.82
C GLU A 221 -9.92 3.93 7.30
N GLU A 222 -9.24 2.97 6.66
CA GLU A 222 -9.82 1.68 6.25
C GLU A 222 -9.42 0.60 7.24
N PHE A 223 -10.40 0.09 7.98
CA PHE A 223 -10.24 -1.05 8.86
C PHE A 223 -10.51 -2.32 8.08
N LYS A 224 -9.55 -3.25 8.11
CA LYS A 224 -9.76 -4.62 7.65
C LYS A 224 -10.39 -5.48 8.76
N THR A 225 -10.96 -6.62 8.39
CA THR A 225 -11.41 -7.67 9.32
C THR A 225 -10.22 -8.27 10.06
N GLU A 226 -10.46 -8.96 11.18
CA GLU A 226 -9.42 -9.52 12.06
C GLU A 226 -8.55 -10.59 11.36
N SER A 227 -9.08 -11.18 10.30
CA SER A 227 -8.37 -12.13 9.44
C SER A 227 -7.18 -11.53 8.68
N ILE A 228 -7.11 -10.20 8.58
CA ILE A 228 -6.00 -9.48 7.94
C ILE A 228 -5.14 -8.85 9.04
N ASN A 229 -3.97 -9.45 9.25
CA ASN A 229 -2.99 -9.02 10.23
C ASN A 229 -1.57 -9.21 9.66
N LEU A 230 -0.60 -8.57 10.28
CA LEU A 230 0.82 -8.61 9.90
C LEU A 230 1.67 -8.81 11.15
N THR A 231 2.73 -9.60 11.01
CA THR A 231 3.77 -9.68 12.04
C THR A 231 4.87 -8.70 11.74
N ILE A 232 5.16 -7.80 12.67
CA ILE A 232 6.23 -6.81 12.57
C ILE A 232 7.06 -6.90 13.85
N ASP A 233 8.36 -7.16 13.73
CA ASP A 233 9.26 -7.33 14.88
C ASP A 233 8.74 -8.37 15.89
N GLU A 234 8.27 -9.53 15.39
CA GLU A 234 7.68 -10.65 16.16
C GLU A 234 6.33 -10.37 16.84
N GLU A 235 5.78 -9.17 16.69
CA GLU A 235 4.48 -8.80 17.24
C GLU A 235 3.37 -8.76 16.17
N LEU A 236 2.16 -9.14 16.55
CA LEU A 236 0.98 -9.15 15.68
C LEU A 236 0.30 -7.77 15.67
N TYR A 237 0.08 -7.24 14.47
CA TYR A 237 -0.60 -5.97 14.24
C TYR A 237 -1.75 -6.09 13.24
N PHE A 238 -2.76 -5.24 13.43
CA PHE A 238 -3.87 -5.06 12.52
C PHE A 238 -3.61 -3.79 11.68
N PRO A 239 -3.30 -3.94 10.38
CA PRO A 239 -3.00 -2.80 9.52
C PRO A 239 -4.26 -2.03 9.14
N VAL A 240 -4.19 -0.71 9.26
CA VAL A 240 -5.23 0.24 8.83
C VAL A 240 -4.61 1.19 7.83
N ARG A 241 -5.17 1.25 6.62
CA ARG A 241 -4.76 2.26 5.63
C ARG A 241 -5.28 3.61 6.07
N TYR A 242 -4.42 4.62 5.99
CA TYR A 242 -4.73 5.98 6.39
C TYR A 242 -4.41 6.94 5.25
N VAL A 243 -5.31 7.88 4.99
CA VAL A 243 -5.10 9.00 4.06
C VAL A 243 -5.33 10.31 4.82
N HIS A 244 -4.44 11.27 4.59
CA HIS A 244 -4.58 12.65 5.05
C HIS A 244 -4.40 13.60 3.88
N ALA A 245 -5.29 14.60 3.77
CA ALA A 245 -5.14 15.65 2.78
C ALA A 245 -5.60 17.01 3.31
N GLU A 246 -4.99 18.08 2.83
CA GLU A 246 -5.33 19.45 3.17
C GLU A 246 -5.71 20.21 1.91
N PHE A 247 -6.93 20.70 1.86
CA PHE A 247 -7.49 21.52 0.79
C PHE A 247 -7.44 22.99 1.20
N ASP A 248 -6.81 23.82 0.37
CA ASP A 248 -6.78 25.27 0.56
C ASP A 248 -7.96 25.89 -0.16
N MET A 249 -8.89 26.48 0.61
CA MET A 249 -10.10 27.09 0.07
C MET A 249 -9.83 28.38 -0.72
N ASN A 250 -8.64 28.97 -0.62
CA ASN A 250 -8.29 30.15 -1.42
C ASN A 250 -7.84 29.75 -2.83
N THR A 251 -7.07 28.66 -2.94
CA THR A 251 -6.54 28.19 -4.24
C THR A 251 -7.44 27.15 -4.89
N ASN A 252 -8.41 26.59 -4.13
CA ASN A 252 -9.27 25.49 -4.55
C ASN A 252 -8.49 24.24 -5.00
N THR A 253 -7.39 23.96 -4.31
CA THR A 253 -6.54 22.79 -4.57
C THR A 253 -6.12 22.15 -3.25
N PHE A 254 -5.81 20.86 -3.30
CA PHE A 254 -5.09 20.22 -2.20
C PHE A 254 -3.64 20.72 -2.21
N ARG A 255 -3.12 21.10 -1.04
CA ARG A 255 -1.74 21.57 -0.81
C ARG A 255 -0.84 20.48 -0.25
N HIS A 256 -1.44 19.46 0.37
CA HIS A 256 -0.78 18.34 1.00
C HIS A 256 -1.66 17.10 0.88
N PHE A 257 -1.06 15.97 0.52
CA PHE A 257 -1.70 14.67 0.44
C PHE A 257 -0.69 13.59 0.80
N ASP A 258 -0.97 12.79 1.82
CA ASP A 258 -0.15 11.65 2.18
C ASP A 258 -0.99 10.43 2.53
N GLY A 259 -0.34 9.27 2.41
CA GLY A 259 -0.91 7.99 2.76
C GLY A 259 0.05 7.18 3.62
N ALA A 260 -0.51 6.50 4.60
CA ALA A 260 0.23 5.72 5.58
C ALA A 260 -0.51 4.44 5.95
N PHE A 261 0.18 3.60 6.71
CA PHE A 261 -0.43 2.52 7.47
C PHE A 261 -0.29 2.81 8.95
N HIS A 262 -1.40 2.68 9.68
CA HIS A 262 -1.40 2.57 11.13
C HIS A 262 -1.41 1.10 11.51
N PHE A 263 -0.52 0.72 12.42
CA PHE A 263 -0.44 -0.62 12.97
C PHE A 263 -0.95 -0.57 14.40
N TYR A 264 -2.08 -1.25 14.62
CA TYR A 264 -2.70 -1.36 15.92
C TYR A 264 -2.44 -2.74 16.50
N THR A 265 -2.11 -2.81 17.78
CA THR A 265 -2.26 -4.05 18.55
C THR A 265 -3.73 -4.46 18.58
N GLU A 266 -4.02 -5.70 18.99
CA GLU A 266 -5.40 -6.19 19.06
C GLU A 266 -6.32 -5.27 19.90
N GLN A 267 -5.85 -4.84 21.06
CA GLN A 267 -6.63 -3.98 21.95
C GLN A 267 -6.90 -2.61 21.31
N GLU A 268 -5.87 -1.98 20.75
CA GLU A 268 -6.02 -0.69 20.08
C GLU A 268 -6.90 -0.78 18.84
N TYR A 269 -6.82 -1.90 18.10
CA TYR A 269 -7.63 -2.15 16.91
C TYR A 269 -9.11 -2.15 17.28
N TYR A 270 -9.54 -2.93 18.27
CA TYR A 270 -10.94 -2.95 18.68
C TYR A 270 -11.40 -1.60 19.25
N GLN A 271 -10.58 -0.95 20.08
CA GLN A 271 -10.89 0.38 20.62
C GLN A 271 -11.08 1.43 19.51
N ARG A 272 -10.16 1.48 18.54
CA ARG A 272 -10.24 2.45 17.44
C ARG A 272 -11.34 2.10 16.44
N ARG A 273 -11.46 0.82 16.07
CA ARG A 273 -12.47 0.32 15.12
C ARG A 273 -13.88 0.52 15.62
N ASP A 274 -14.12 0.45 16.92
CA ASP A 274 -15.47 0.60 17.50
C ASP A 274 -15.76 2.05 17.98
N SER A 275 -14.81 2.96 17.79
CA SER A 275 -14.95 4.41 18.00
C SER A 275 -14.94 5.20 16.67
N ASP A 276 -15.04 6.53 16.73
CA ASP A 276 -15.00 7.43 15.55
C ASP A 276 -13.68 8.22 15.48
N LEU A 277 -13.41 8.91 14.36
CA LEU A 277 -12.23 9.80 14.20
C LEU A 277 -12.20 11.00 15.19
N ASN A 278 -13.17 11.15 16.10
CA ASN A 278 -13.12 12.12 17.19
C ASN A 278 -12.64 11.53 18.51
N TYR A 279 -12.54 10.21 18.63
CA TYR A 279 -12.20 9.49 19.86
C TYR A 279 -10.93 10.03 20.54
N ASN A 280 -9.87 10.26 19.77
CA ASN A 280 -8.59 10.78 20.27
C ASN A 280 -8.63 12.23 20.80
N LYS A 281 -9.74 12.97 20.68
CA LYS A 281 -9.86 14.34 21.20
C LYS A 281 -10.44 14.41 22.62
N LYS A 282 -11.04 13.33 23.15
CA LYS A 282 -11.90 13.42 24.35
C LYS A 282 -11.44 12.64 25.59
N GLU A 283 -10.46 11.74 25.50
CA GLU A 283 -10.01 10.95 26.66
C GLU A 283 -8.49 10.89 26.85
N TYR A 284 -8.07 10.64 28.09
CA TYR A 284 -6.69 10.57 28.58
C TYR A 284 -5.83 9.45 27.94
N SER A 285 -6.40 8.59 27.09
CA SER A 285 -5.71 7.51 26.39
C SER A 285 -5.65 7.78 24.88
N GLN A 286 -4.71 8.63 24.45
CA GLN A 286 -4.42 8.80 23.03
C GLN A 286 -3.83 7.50 22.49
N ILE A 287 -4.53 6.84 21.56
CA ILE A 287 -3.97 5.68 20.86
C ILE A 287 -2.85 6.18 19.95
N LYS A 288 -1.60 5.87 20.31
CA LYS A 288 -0.41 6.19 19.51
C LYS A 288 0.02 4.96 18.75
N SER A 289 -0.65 4.70 17.63
CA SER A 289 -0.27 3.60 16.75
C SER A 289 1.10 3.83 16.13
N ARG A 290 1.82 2.73 15.90
CA ARG A 290 2.98 2.74 15.02
C ARG A 290 2.48 3.10 13.62
N SER A 291 3.06 4.15 13.02
CA SER A 291 2.69 4.61 11.69
C SER A 291 3.84 4.44 10.71
N LYS A 292 3.54 4.01 9.48
CA LYS A 292 4.50 3.93 8.38
C LYS A 292 3.91 4.65 7.18
N LYS A 293 4.41 5.86 6.92
CA LYS A 293 4.06 6.64 5.74
C LYS A 293 4.60 5.99 4.48
N LEU A 294 3.81 5.98 3.42
CA LEU A 294 4.11 5.32 2.16
C LEU A 294 4.36 6.28 1.01
N PHE A 295 3.63 7.38 0.97
CA PHE A 295 3.84 8.42 -0.03
C PHE A 295 3.45 9.77 0.53
N LYS A 296 3.93 10.83 -0.11
CA LYS A 296 3.58 12.22 0.17
C LYS A 296 3.66 13.02 -1.11
N ILE A 297 2.67 13.88 -1.32
CA ILE A 297 2.62 14.85 -2.42
C ILE A 297 2.28 16.21 -1.80
N ASN A 298 3.08 17.22 -2.10
CA ASN A 298 2.82 18.62 -1.77
C ASN A 298 2.87 19.46 -3.06
N GLY A 299 2.10 20.54 -3.09
CA GLY A 299 1.97 21.42 -4.25
C GLY A 299 0.51 21.60 -4.61
N GLN A 300 0.20 21.98 -5.84
CA GLN A 300 -1.18 22.18 -6.29
C GLN A 300 -1.76 20.88 -6.82
N ILE A 301 -2.40 20.10 -5.93
CA ILE A 301 -3.01 18.82 -6.27
C ILE A 301 -4.48 19.04 -6.61
N SER A 302 -4.88 18.64 -7.81
CA SER A 302 -6.27 18.73 -8.25
C SER A 302 -7.17 17.77 -7.45
N THR A 303 -8.46 18.11 -7.35
CA THR A 303 -9.46 17.20 -6.75
C THR A 303 -9.52 15.86 -7.47
N GLU A 304 -9.38 15.86 -8.80
CA GLU A 304 -9.36 14.64 -9.61
C GLU A 304 -8.19 13.73 -9.22
N THR A 305 -6.97 14.27 -9.15
CA THR A 305 -5.78 13.51 -8.74
C THR A 305 -5.93 12.96 -7.32
N PHE A 306 -6.44 13.77 -6.38
CA PHE A 306 -6.69 13.34 -5.01
C PHE A 306 -7.69 12.18 -4.95
N VAL A 307 -8.82 12.27 -5.64
CA VAL A 307 -9.89 11.27 -5.63
C VAL A 307 -9.43 9.97 -6.30
N ASP A 308 -8.73 10.09 -7.43
CA ASP A 308 -8.21 8.96 -8.18
C ASP A 308 -7.19 8.17 -7.33
N LEU A 309 -6.16 8.85 -6.81
CA LEU A 309 -5.16 8.21 -5.97
C LEU A 309 -5.77 7.65 -4.67
N THR A 310 -6.70 8.35 -4.03
CA THR A 310 -7.38 7.86 -2.81
C THR A 310 -8.20 6.60 -3.12
N SER A 311 -8.97 6.59 -4.21
CA SER A 311 -9.78 5.43 -4.61
C SER A 311 -8.92 4.20 -4.92
N HIS A 312 -7.72 4.42 -5.48
CA HIS A 312 -6.79 3.34 -5.79
C HIS A 312 -5.96 2.89 -4.58
N PHE A 313 -5.65 3.80 -3.65
CA PHE A 313 -4.99 3.45 -2.40
C PHE A 313 -5.86 2.53 -1.55
N PHE A 314 -7.17 2.81 -1.49
CA PHE A 314 -8.19 1.94 -0.90
C PHE A 314 -8.76 0.93 -1.90
N SER A 315 -7.94 0.40 -2.82
CA SER A 315 -8.41 -0.57 -3.83
C SER A 315 -9.14 -1.77 -3.21
N LYS A 316 -10.12 -2.29 -3.98
CA LYS A 316 -11.03 -3.38 -3.59
C LYS A 316 -12.01 -3.04 -2.47
N ASN A 317 -12.20 -1.75 -2.18
CA ASN A 317 -13.12 -1.29 -1.15
C ASN A 317 -14.28 -0.48 -1.77
N PRO A 318 -15.43 -1.13 -2.02
CA PRO A 318 -16.63 -0.45 -2.51
C PRO A 318 -17.12 0.71 -1.64
N LEU A 319 -16.76 0.77 -0.35
CA LEU A 319 -17.20 1.84 0.56
C LEU A 319 -16.57 3.19 0.21
N VAL A 320 -15.36 3.20 -0.37
CA VAL A 320 -14.76 4.45 -0.86
C VAL A 320 -15.51 4.97 -2.08
N TYR A 321 -15.94 4.04 -2.95
CA TYR A 321 -16.82 4.40 -4.06
C TYR A 321 -18.18 4.91 -3.57
N GLU A 322 -18.79 4.23 -2.60
CA GLU A 322 -20.02 4.66 -1.95
C GLU A 322 -19.89 6.05 -1.36
N TYR A 323 -18.78 6.34 -0.67
CA TYR A 323 -18.55 7.65 -0.10
C TYR A 323 -18.58 8.78 -1.13
N PHE A 324 -17.84 8.63 -2.23
CA PHE A 324 -17.73 9.66 -3.25
C PHE A 324 -18.94 9.76 -4.19
N THR A 325 -19.76 8.70 -4.30
CA THR A 325 -20.88 8.66 -5.26
C THR A 325 -22.26 8.56 -4.61
N GLY A 326 -22.33 8.36 -3.30
CA GLY A 326 -23.56 8.16 -2.53
C GLY A 326 -24.20 6.78 -2.69
N GLN A 327 -23.56 5.84 -3.37
CA GLN A 327 -24.13 4.52 -3.66
C GLN A 327 -23.06 3.46 -3.95
N TYR A 328 -23.36 2.19 -3.69
CA TYR A 328 -22.48 1.11 -4.12
C TYR A 328 -22.26 1.08 -5.64
N PRO A 329 -21.10 0.54 -6.10
CA PRO A 329 -20.92 0.15 -7.50
C PRO A 329 -22.05 -0.77 -7.97
N GLN A 330 -22.45 -0.67 -9.25
CA GLN A 330 -23.59 -1.42 -9.79
C GLN A 330 -23.50 -2.94 -9.53
N HIS A 331 -22.33 -3.54 -9.74
CA HIS A 331 -22.14 -4.98 -9.52
C HIS A 331 -22.40 -5.42 -8.06
N ILE A 332 -22.10 -4.56 -7.07
CA ILE A 332 -22.37 -4.84 -5.66
C ILE A 332 -23.88 -4.76 -5.39
N LYS A 333 -24.58 -3.79 -6.00
CA LYS A 333 -26.05 -3.69 -5.91
C LYS A 333 -26.74 -4.92 -6.49
N ASP A 334 -26.30 -5.38 -7.66
CA ASP A 334 -26.86 -6.56 -8.33
C ASP A 334 -26.69 -7.82 -7.45
N ILE A 335 -25.57 -7.93 -6.72
CA ILE A 335 -25.34 -9.03 -5.77
C ILE A 335 -26.26 -8.90 -4.56
N LEU A 336 -26.40 -7.70 -3.98
CA LEU A 336 -27.32 -7.47 -2.86
C LEU A 336 -28.77 -7.83 -3.21
N GLU A 337 -29.25 -7.45 -4.39
CA GLU A 337 -30.58 -7.81 -4.86
C GLU A 337 -30.75 -9.33 -4.98
N LYS A 338 -29.72 -10.05 -5.46
CA LYS A 338 -29.74 -11.52 -5.51
C LYS A 338 -29.76 -12.16 -4.13
N ILE A 339 -29.06 -11.60 -3.15
CA ILE A 339 -29.07 -12.07 -1.75
C ILE A 339 -30.48 -11.87 -1.17
N ARG A 340 -31.07 -10.69 -1.38
CA ARG A 340 -32.43 -10.35 -0.91
C ARG A 340 -33.50 -11.25 -1.49
N ASN A 341 -33.41 -11.58 -2.78
CA ASN A 341 -34.39 -12.42 -3.46
C ASN A 341 -34.27 -13.92 -3.11
N LYS A 342 -33.18 -14.34 -2.44
CA LYS A 342 -32.98 -15.72 -1.96
C LYS A 342 -33.41 -15.93 -0.51
N LYS A 343 -33.63 -14.85 0.24
CA LYS A 343 -34.23 -14.86 1.59
C LYS A 343 -35.74 -14.76 1.46
#